data_AF-A0A0F8VW93-F1
#
_entry.id   AF-A0A0F8VW93-F1
#
_cell.length_a   1.000
_cell.length_b   1.000
_cell.length_c   1.000
_cell.angle_alpha   90.00
_cell.angle_beta   90.00
_cell.angle_gamma   90.00
#
_symmetry.space_group_name_H-M   'P 1'
#
loop_
_entity.id
_entity.type
_entity.pdbx_description
1 polymer ?
#
loop_
_entity_poly.entity_id
_entity_poly.type
_entity_poly.pdbx_seq_one_letter_code
_entity_poly.pdbx_strand_id
1 'polypeptide(L)'
;MVDFDLLYQWGCAILEELREVSNEINALEGYKPRKRNVLDSNIREKLADLLFSVKCIANRYQINLSIEFNKILKKYNKRDPSRFF
;
A
#
# COMPACT_ATOMS: atom_id res chain seq x y z
N MET A 1 2.39 -26.48 -8.96
CA MET A 1 2.23 -25.55 -10.09
C MET A 1 1.50 -24.34 -9.52
N VAL A 2 2.17 -23.20 -9.36
CA VAL A 2 1.50 -21.98 -8.87
C VAL A 2 0.52 -21.59 -9.96
N ASP A 3 -0.78 -21.52 -9.64
CA ASP A 3 -1.80 -21.01 -10.57
C ASP A 3 -1.40 -19.58 -10.95
N PHE A 4 -0.95 -19.42 -12.21
CA PHE A 4 -0.58 -18.12 -12.77
C PHE A 4 -1.75 -17.12 -12.68
N ASP A 5 -2.98 -17.62 -12.75
CA ASP A 5 -4.21 -16.85 -12.62
C ASP A 5 -4.38 -16.24 -11.21
N LEU A 6 -3.95 -16.96 -10.18
CA LEU A 6 -4.00 -16.46 -8.81
C LEU A 6 -2.99 -15.33 -8.60
N LEU A 7 -1.76 -15.49 -9.12
CA LEU A 7 -0.76 -14.41 -8.99
C LEU A 7 -1.20 -13.15 -9.74
N TYR A 8 -1.81 -13.31 -10.91
CA TYR A 8 -2.30 -12.21 -11.73
C TYR A 8 -3.44 -11.45 -11.04
N GLN A 9 -4.46 -12.15 -10.54
CA GLN A 9 -5.61 -11.52 -9.88
C GLN A 9 -5.21 -10.67 -8.66
N TRP A 10 -4.29 -11.17 -7.84
CA TRP A 10 -3.87 -10.50 -6.61
C TRP A 10 -2.92 -9.33 -6.88
N GLY A 11 -2.06 -9.46 -7.91
CA GLY A 11 -1.24 -8.37 -8.41
C GLY A 11 -2.10 -7.22 -8.95
N CYS A 12 -3.16 -7.53 -9.70
CA CYS A 12 -4.11 -6.54 -10.20
C CYS A 12 -4.81 -5.78 -9.06
N ALA A 13 -5.24 -6.48 -8.00
CA ALA A 13 -5.88 -5.84 -6.85
C ALA A 13 -4.95 -4.82 -6.16
N ILE A 14 -3.69 -5.19 -5.92
CA ILE A 14 -2.71 -4.25 -5.33
C ILE A 14 -2.45 -3.05 -6.24
N LEU A 15 -2.33 -3.27 -7.55
CA LEU A 15 -2.11 -2.19 -8.51
C LEU A 15 -3.29 -1.21 -8.54
N GLU A 16 -4.51 -1.72 -8.39
CA GLU A 16 -5.70 -0.90 -8.31
C GLU A 16 -5.71 -0.04 -7.04
N GLU A 17 -5.46 -0.63 -5.87
CA GLU A 17 -5.38 0.16 -4.62
C GLU A 17 -4.24 1.20 -4.67
N LEU A 18 -3.10 0.84 -5.26
CA LEU A 18 -1.98 1.75 -5.45
C LEU A 18 -2.34 2.92 -6.40
N ARG A 19 -3.12 2.65 -7.46
CA ARG A 19 -3.66 3.67 -8.36
C ARG A 19 -4.55 4.64 -7.59
N GLU A 20 -5.40 4.16 -6.69
CA GLU A 20 -6.28 5.00 -5.87
C GLU A 20 -5.49 5.88 -4.90
N VAL A 21 -4.51 5.30 -4.18
CA VAL A 21 -3.59 6.08 -3.32
C VAL A 21 -2.87 7.15 -4.13
N SER A 22 -2.36 6.83 -5.32
CA SER A 22 -1.69 7.80 -6.19
C SER A 22 -2.62 8.94 -6.62
N ASN A 23 -3.88 8.64 -6.96
CA ASN A 23 -4.87 9.68 -7.29
C ASN A 23 -5.18 10.59 -6.10
N GLU A 24 -5.27 10.03 -4.89
CA GLU A 24 -5.48 10.80 -3.65
C GLU A 24 -4.30 11.73 -3.36
N ILE A 25 -3.06 11.24 -3.47
CA ILE A 25 -1.84 12.06 -3.32
C ILE A 25 -1.82 13.17 -4.36
N ASN A 26 -2.06 12.87 -5.64
CA ASN A 26 -2.07 13.88 -6.69
C ASN A 26 -3.14 14.96 -6.48
N ALA A 27 -4.28 14.59 -5.87
CA ALA A 27 -5.32 15.53 -5.51
C ALA A 27 -4.90 16.42 -4.32
N LEU A 28 -4.21 15.87 -3.32
CA LEU A 28 -3.68 16.61 -2.16
C LEU A 28 -2.57 17.58 -2.55
N GLU A 29 -1.67 17.15 -3.43
CA GLU A 29 -0.54 17.94 -3.92
C GLU A 29 -0.94 18.94 -5.02
N GLY A 30 -2.20 18.96 -5.45
CA GLY A 30 -2.73 19.95 -6.40
C GLY A 30 -2.39 19.69 -7.87
N TYR A 31 -1.70 18.60 -8.21
CA TYR A 31 -1.36 18.24 -9.59
C TYR A 31 -2.58 17.82 -10.44
N LYS A 32 -3.68 17.37 -9.79
CA LYS A 32 -4.94 17.04 -10.45
C LYS A 32 -6.13 17.50 -9.59
N PRO A 33 -6.60 18.75 -9.74
CA PRO A 33 -7.67 19.29 -8.91
C PRO A 33 -8.97 18.49 -9.11
N ARG A 34 -9.63 18.15 -7.99
CA ARG A 34 -10.92 17.46 -8.01
C ARG A 34 -11.99 18.35 -8.64
N LYS A 35 -13.06 17.74 -9.17
CA LYS A 35 -14.33 18.46 -9.33
C LYS A 35 -14.73 19.00 -7.94
N ARG A 36 -15.06 20.30 -7.87
CA ARG A 36 -15.18 21.15 -6.66
C ARG A 36 -16.05 20.65 -5.49
N ASN A 37 -16.66 19.47 -5.57
CA ASN A 37 -17.63 18.95 -4.60
C ASN A 37 -17.23 17.62 -3.93
N VAL A 38 -15.99 17.13 -4.09
CA VAL A 38 -15.53 15.94 -3.34
C VAL A 38 -14.70 16.40 -2.15
N LEU A 39 -15.40 16.62 -1.04
CA LEU A 39 -14.94 17.39 0.11
C LEU A 39 -14.14 16.60 1.16
N ASP A 40 -13.60 15.42 0.86
CA ASP A 40 -12.63 14.78 1.74
C ASP A 40 -11.67 13.93 0.93
N SER A 41 -10.36 14.24 1.02
CA SER A 41 -9.36 13.28 0.58
C SER A 41 -9.37 12.12 1.56
N ASN A 42 -9.70 10.95 1.05
CA ASN A 42 -9.81 9.72 1.82
C ASN A 42 -8.49 8.93 1.77
N ILE A 43 -7.35 9.63 1.64
CA ILE A 43 -6.02 9.02 1.56
C ILE A 43 -5.75 8.02 2.70
N ARG A 44 -6.30 8.28 3.90
CA ARG A 44 -6.21 7.37 5.04
C ARG A 44 -6.88 6.02 4.76
N GLU A 45 -8.07 6.05 4.17
CA GLU A 45 -8.82 4.85 3.76
C GLU A 45 -8.05 4.09 2.68
N LYS A 46 -7.59 4.79 1.63
CA LYS A 46 -6.87 4.17 0.51
C LYS A 46 -5.52 3.57 0.89
N LEU A 47 -4.80 4.19 1.84
CA LEU A 47 -3.61 3.59 2.42
C LEU A 47 -3.94 2.32 3.22
N ALA A 48 -5.08 2.28 3.91
CA ALA A 48 -5.53 1.10 4.64
C ALA A 48 -5.93 -0.04 3.68
N ASP A 49 -6.65 0.26 2.59
CA ASP A 49 -7.06 -0.71 1.56
C ASP A 49 -5.83 -1.34 0.88
N LEU A 50 -4.81 -0.53 0.55
CA LEU A 50 -3.54 -1.01 0.02
C LEU A 50 -2.83 -1.94 1.00
N LEU A 51 -2.75 -1.56 2.29
CA LEU A 51 -2.13 -2.39 3.32
C LEU A 51 -2.90 -3.71 3.54
N PHE A 52 -4.23 -3.66 3.50
CA PHE A 52 -5.09 -4.83 3.59
C PHE A 52 -4.83 -5.79 2.43
N SER A 53 -4.74 -5.30 1.20
CA SER A 53 -4.42 -6.12 0.02
C SER A 53 -3.07 -6.84 0.16
N VAL A 54 -2.04 -6.14 0.64
CA VAL A 54 -0.73 -6.76 0.96
C VAL A 54 -0.85 -7.81 2.05
N LYS A 55 -1.63 -7.54 3.10
CA LYS A 55 -1.85 -8.48 4.21
C LYS A 55 -2.56 -9.75 3.74
N CYS A 56 -3.52 -9.65 2.82
CA CYS A 56 -4.22 -10.79 2.23
C CYS A 56 -3.23 -11.71 1.48
N ILE A 57 -2.30 -11.14 0.69
CA ILE A 57 -1.22 -11.92 0.06
C ILE A 57 -0.36 -12.62 1.11
N ALA A 58 0.11 -11.89 2.13
CA ALA A 58 0.94 -12.47 3.17
C ALA A 58 0.24 -13.65 3.88
N ASN A 59 -1.05 -13.51 4.21
CA ASN A 59 -1.83 -14.57 4.81
C ASN A 59 -1.95 -15.80 3.91
N ARG A 60 -2.18 -15.61 2.61
CA ARG A 60 -2.28 -16.70 1.63
C ARG A 60 -1.00 -17.55 1.56
N TYR A 61 0.16 -16.91 1.60
CA TYR A 61 1.47 -17.57 1.59
C TYR A 61 1.98 -17.95 2.98
N GLN A 62 1.15 -17.83 4.03
CA GLN A 62 1.52 -18.11 5.42
C GLN A 62 2.74 -17.32 5.91
N ILE A 63 2.90 -16.10 5.40
CA ILE A 63 3.98 -15.20 5.77
C ILE A 63 3.55 -14.41 7.01
N ASN A 64 4.33 -14.48 8.08
CA ASN A 64 4.16 -13.61 9.24
C ASN A 64 4.68 -12.20 8.91
N LEU A 65 3.80 -11.39 8.31
CA LEU A 65 4.14 -10.03 7.89
C LEU A 65 4.67 -9.16 9.04
N SER A 66 4.20 -9.35 10.28
CA SER A 66 4.67 -8.58 11.44
C SER A 66 6.14 -8.86 11.75
N ILE A 67 6.59 -10.10 11.62
CA ILE A 67 8.01 -10.46 11.83
C ILE A 67 8.87 -9.82 10.74
N GLU A 68 8.48 -9.96 9.48
CA GLU A 68 9.25 -9.43 8.35
C GLU A 68 9.27 -7.89 8.34
N PHE A 69 8.15 -7.25 8.70
CA PHE A 69 8.07 -5.81 8.84
C PHE A 69 9.00 -5.30 9.96
N ASN A 70 9.02 -5.96 11.12
CA ASN A 70 9.96 -5.60 12.19
C ASN A 70 11.43 -5.75 11.78
N LYS A 71 11.77 -6.78 10.98
CA LYS A 71 13.13 -6.93 10.44
C LYS A 71 13.49 -5.76 9.53
N ILE A 72 12.57 -5.30 8.68
CA ILE A 72 12.84 -4.20 7.76
C ILE A 72 12.97 -2.86 8.47
N LEU A 73 12.14 -2.61 9.50
CA LEU A 73 12.27 -1.42 10.35
C LEU A 73 13.64 -1.39 11.04
N LYS A 74 14.09 -2.53 11.61
CA LYS A 74 15.45 -2.63 12.19
C LYS A 74 16.55 -2.38 11.16
N LYS A 75 16.38 -2.86 9.93
CA LYS A 75 17.34 -2.65 8.83
C LYS A 75 17.43 -1.17 8.45
N TYR A 76 16.29 -0.48 8.32
CA TYR A 76 16.27 0.95 8.00
C TYR A 76 16.81 1.80 9.15
N ASN A 77 16.44 1.51 10.41
CA ASN A 77 16.99 2.23 11.58
C ASN A 77 18.51 2.10 11.70
N LYS A 78 19.08 0.95 11.32
CA LYS A 78 20.54 0.76 11.30
C LYS A 78 21.23 1.51 10.16
N ARG A 79 20.54 1.64 9.01
CA ARG A 79 21.09 2.29 7.81
C ARG A 79 20.99 3.81 7.89
N ASP A 80 19.89 4.31 8.45
CA ASP A 80 19.52 5.73 8.46
C ASP A 80 18.92 6.10 9.83
N PRO A 81 19.75 6.27 10.87
CA PRO A 81 19.27 6.56 12.22
C PRO A 81 18.54 7.90 12.34
N SER A 82 18.74 8.82 11.39
CA SER A 82 18.11 10.14 11.36
C SER A 82 16.83 10.21 10.50
N ARG A 83 16.42 9.11 9.85
CA ARG A 83 15.23 9.09 9.01
C ARG A 83 14.07 8.54 9.81
N PHE A 84 13.14 9.43 10.17
CA PHE A 84 11.98 9.10 11.02
C PHE A 84 11.19 7.89 10.52
N PHE A 85 10.96 6.96 11.45
CA PHE A 85 9.77 6.12 11.58
C PHE A 85 9.14 6.44 12.93
#